data_AF-A0A1L3MRL8-F1
#
_entry.id   AF-A0A1L3MRL8-F1
#
_cell.length_a   1.000
_cell.length_b   1.000
_cell.length_c   1.000
_cell.angle_alpha   90.00
_cell.angle_beta   90.00
_cell.angle_gamma   90.00
#
_symmetry.space_group_name_H-M   'P 1'
#
loop_
_entity.id
_entity.type
_entity.pdbx_description
1 polymer ?
#
loop_
_entity_poly.entity_id
_entity_poly.type
_entity_poly.pdbx_seq_one_letter_code
_entity_poly.pdbx_strand_id
1 'polypeptide(L)' 'MYEVTWVAYEIFEELGRYEQVHKSLQFDSLEEAKEFYINKKEDIDVEHIKLSILLEEFSRATEVVL' A
#
# COMPACT_ATOMS: atom_id res chain seq x y z
N MET A 1 -7.47 0.44 9.97
CA MET A 1 -6.27 0.93 9.25
C MET A 1 -6.41 0.62 7.76
N TYR A 2 -5.78 1.39 6.88
CA TYR A 2 -5.82 1.20 5.42
C TYR A 2 -4.40 1.03 4.88
N GLU A 3 -4.25 0.30 3.77
CA GLU A 3 -2.94 0.08 3.15
C GLU A 3 -3.02 0.26 1.64
N VAL A 4 -2.10 1.03 1.08
CA VAL A 4 -1.88 1.12 -0.36
C VAL A 4 -0.60 0.39 -0.70
N THR A 5 -0.69 -0.58 -1.61
CA THR A 5 0.45 -1.33 -2.13
C THR A 5 0.63 -1.06 -3.62
N TRP A 6 1.86 -0.88 -4.09
CA TRP A 6 2.15 -0.65 -5.51
C TRP A 6 3.48 -1.27 -5.94
N VAL A 7 3.65 -1.42 -7.25
CA VAL A 7 4.91 -1.84 -7.88
C VAL A 7 5.55 -0.62 -8.52
N ALA A 8 6.79 -0.30 -8.12
CA ALA A 8 7.59 0.77 -8.70
C ALA A 8 8.85 0.19 -9.35
N TYR A 9 9.35 0.86 -10.38
CA TYR A 9 10.67 0.57 -10.93
C TYR A 9 11.71 1.42 -10.22
N GLU A 10 12.71 0.75 -9.63
CA GLU A 10 13.86 1.43 -9.04
C GLU A 10 15.12 1.17 -9.85
N ILE A 11 15.92 2.22 -10.03
CA ILE A 11 17.24 2.13 -10.65
C ILE A 11 18.24 1.80 -9.56
N PHE A 12 18.78 0.59 -9.62
CA PHE A 12 19.91 0.19 -8.77
C PHE A 12 21.18 0.54 -9.53
N GLU A 13 21.66 1.78 -9.37
CA GLU A 13 22.82 2.33 -10.09
C GLU A 13 24.08 1.46 -9.91
N GLU A 14 24.25 0.87 -8.74
CA GLU A 14 25.37 -0.05 -8.42
C GLU A 14 25.37 -1.33 -9.27
N LEU A 15 24.21 -1.72 -9.79
CA LEU A 15 24.01 -2.95 -10.56
C LEU A 15 23.65 -2.69 -12.03
N GLY A 16 23.49 -1.42 -12.41
CA GLY A 16 23.12 -1.02 -13.78
C GLY A 16 21.81 -1.64 -14.27
N ARG A 17 20.86 -1.93 -13.37
CA ARG A 17 19.60 -2.62 -13.70
C ARG A 17 18.38 -1.93 -13.09
N TYR A 18 17.26 -2.08 -13.78
CA TYR A 18 15.92 -1.74 -13.29
C TYR A 18 15.33 -2.96 -12.60
N GLU A 19 14.83 -2.80 -11.38
CA GLU A 19 14.07 -3.86 -10.70
C GLU A 19 12.68 -3.37 -10.30
N GLN A 20 11.71 -4.28 -10.42
CA GLN A 20 10.39 -4.07 -9.87
C GLN A 20 10.44 -4.28 -8.35
N VAL A 21 10.04 -3.26 -7.61
CA VAL A 21 10.01 -3.28 -6.15
C VAL A 21 8.57 -3.11 -5.69
N HIS A 22 8.13 -4.02 -4.81
CA HIS A 22 6.86 -3.91 -4.13
C HIS A 22 6.99 -2.94 -2.95
N LYS A 23 6.13 -1.92 -2.93
CA LYS A 23 6.05 -0.94 -1.84
C LYS A 23 4.67 -0.96 -1.23
N SER A 24 4.60 -0.67 0.06
CA SER A 24 3.36 -0.50 0.80
C SER A 24 3.46 0.69 1.73
N LEU A 25 2.33 1.37 1.95
CA LEU A 25 2.20 2.44 2.92
C LEU A 25 0.84 2.32 3.62
N GLN A 26 0.85 2.49 4.94
CA GLN A 26 -0.33 2.39 5.79
C GLN A 26 -0.83 3.78 6.18
N PHE A 27 -2.14 3.88 6.32
CA PHE A 27 -2.86 5.13 6.61
C PHE A 27 -3.95 4.87 7.65
N ASP A 28 -4.16 5.84 8.53
CA ASP A 28 -5.19 5.75 9.56
C ASP A 28 -6.58 6.07 9.00
N SER A 29 -6.64 6.89 7.95
CA SER A 29 -7.90 7.29 7.31
C SER A 29 -8.04 6.74 5.88
N LEU A 30 -9.29 6.49 5.47
CA LEU A 30 -9.60 6.10 4.09
C LEU A 30 -9.35 7.24 3.10
N GLU A 31 -9.53 8.49 3.54
CA GLU A 31 -9.39 9.67 2.70
C GLU A 31 -7.93 9.87 2.28
N GLU A 32 -6.98 9.81 3.23
CA GLU A 32 -5.54 9.89 2.95
C GLU A 32 -5.07 8.72 2.07
N ALA A 33 -5.55 7.50 2.34
CA ALA A 33 -5.21 6.33 1.54
C ALA A 33 -5.69 6.47 0.08
N LYS A 34 -6.87 7.07 -0.14
CA LYS A 34 -7.41 7.34 -1.47
C LYS A 34 -6.65 8.43 -2.20
N GLU A 35 -6.31 9.52 -1.50
CA GLU A 35 -5.53 10.61 -2.07
C GLU A 35 -4.16 10.09 -2.55
N PHE A 36 -3.47 9.32 -1.71
CA PHE A 36 -2.20 8.70 -2.07
C PHE A 36 -2.34 7.72 -3.24
N TYR A 37 -3.39 6.89 -3.25
CA TYR A 37 -3.69 5.96 -4.35
C TYR A 37 -3.88 6.70 -5.68
N ILE A 38 -4.64 7.80 -5.68
CA ILE A 38 -4.88 8.61 -6.89
C ILE A 38 -3.57 9.23 -7.37
N ASN A 39 -2.83 9.88 -6.47
CA ASN A 39 -1.54 10.49 -6.79
C ASN A 39 -0.56 9.47 -7.38
N LYS A 40 -0.49 8.25 -6.83
CA LYS A 40 0.40 7.20 -7.33
C LYS A 40 -0.05 6.58 -8.65
N LYS A 41 -1.35 6.63 -8.97
CA LYS A 41 -1.87 6.16 -10.25
C LYS A 41 -1.54 7.12 -11.40
N GLU A 42 -1.38 8.41 -11.12
CA GLU A 42 -1.00 9.42 -12.13
C GLU A 42 0.51 9.46 -12.39
N ASP A 43 1.31 8.86 -11.52
CA ASP A 43 2.76 8.67 -11.67
C ASP A 43 3.03 7.61 -12.76
N ILE A 44 3.66 8.00 -13.87
CA ILE A 44 3.74 7.21 -15.13
C ILE A 44 4.60 5.94 -15.00
N ASP A 45 5.30 5.74 -13.88
CA ASP A 45 6.20 4.60 -13.64
C ASP A 45 5.65 3.54 -12.66
N VAL A 46 4.35 3.56 -12.37
CA VAL A 46 3.68 2.55 -11.51
C VAL A 46 2.78 1.65 -12.36
N GLU A 47 3.11 0.36 -12.46
CA GLU A 47 2.30 -0.58 -13.26
C GLU A 47 1.06 -1.09 -12.55
N HIS A 48 1.13 -1.24 -11.22
CA HIS A 48 0.08 -1.89 -10.44
C HIS A 48 -0.07 -1.21 -9.09
N ILE A 49 -1.30 -0.88 -8.71
CA ILE A 49 -1.64 -0.29 -7.41
C ILE A 49 -2.91 -0.94 -6.84
N LYS A 50 -2.93 -1.19 -5.52
CA LYS A 50 -4.03 -1.82 -4.81
C LYS A 50 -4.24 -1.14 -3.46
N LEU A 51 -5.49 -0.80 -3.15
CA LEU A 51 -5.92 -0.32 -1.83
C LEU A 51 -6.60 -1.46 -1.06
N SER A 52 -6.16 -1.72 0.16
CA SER A 52 -6.67 -2.77 1.05
C SER A 52 -7.06 -2.18 2.41
N ILE A 53 -8.07 -2.76 3.06
CA ILE A 53 -8.48 -2.37 4.42
C ILE A 53 -7.86 -3.37 5.39
N LEU A 54 -7.01 -2.88 6.29
CA LEU A 54 -6.43 -3.67 7.38
C LEU A 54 -7.34 -3.54 8.61
N LEU A 55 -8.09 -4.61 8.88
CA LEU A 55 -8.90 -4.75 10.09
C LEU A 55 -7.99 -5.19 11.24
N GLU A 56 -7.20 -4.26 11.78
CA GLU A 56 -6.60 -4.44 13.10
C GLU A 56 -7.70 -4.26 14.16
N GLU A 57 -7.94 -5.32 14.94
CA GLU A 57 -8.70 -5.30 16.20
C GLU A 57 -10.24 -5.17 16.17
N PHE A 58 -10.93 -5.99 15.36
CA PHE A 58 -12.28 -6.49 15.73
C PHE A 58 -12.30 -7.99 16.12
N SER A 59 -11.13 -8.58 16.37
CA SER A 59 -11.00 -9.98 16.83
C SER A 59 -10.64 -10.12 18.32
N ARG A 60 -10.59 -9.02 19.09
CA ARG A 60 -10.39 -9.09 20.56
C ARG A 60 -11.65 -8.85 21.40
N ALA A 61 -12.78 -8.53 20.79
CA ALA A 61 -14.06 -8.32 21.49
C ALA A 61 -15.04 -9.51 21.40
N THR A 62 -14.69 -10.58 20.68
CA THR A 62 -15.61 -11.72 20.43
C THR A 62 -15.19 -13.04 21.10
N GLU A 63 -14.15 -13.02 21.95
CA GLU A 63 -13.77 -14.15 22.83
C GLU A 63 -14.18 -13.95 24.30
N VAL A 64 -15.23 -13.17 24.57
CA VAL A 64 -15.85 -13.11 25.92
C VAL A 64 -17.37 -13.20 25.80
N VAL A 65 -17.89 -14.24 25.15
CA VAL A 65 -19.20 -14.85 25.49
C VAL A 65 -19.16 -16.29 25.01
N LEU A 66 -18.69 -17.22 25.86
CA LEU A 66 -19.15 -18.61 25.95
C LEU A 66 -18.84 -19.14 27.35
#